data_AF-A0A1X1Y2Z3-F1
#
_entry.id   AF-A0A1X1Y2Z3-F1
#
_cell.length_a   1.000
_cell.length_b   1.000
_cell.length_c   1.000
_cell.angle_alpha   90.00
_cell.angle_beta   90.00
_cell.angle_gamma   90.00
#
_symmetry.space_group_name_H-M   'P 1'
#
loop_
_entity.id
_entity.type
_entity.pdbx_description
1 polymer ?
#
loop_
_entity_poly.entity_id
_entity_poly.type
_entity_poly.pdbx_seq_one_letter_code
_entity_poly.pdbx_strand_id
1 'polypeptide(L)'
;MTENILSEADIAALSDAQRRDLISRLQRPIAEVYPQPSALERIRRIRVGLMATGSVALIPWIVYLAFTLPDIYMAHNWTATWVGFDSLLVVFMAATAVLGFLRRQVLILTAFTTGVLLICDAWFDIMTAGPNDMWLALVTALFGALPLATLLIAGALRIIRLMATRLWLLDPGTPLWRLPLLP
;
A
#
# COMPACT_ATOMS: atom_id res chain seq x y z
N MET A 1 -31.69 30.26 21.88
CA MET A 1 -30.52 31.14 22.10
C MET A 1 -29.27 30.28 22.02
N THR A 2 -28.58 30.31 20.88
CA THR A 2 -27.31 29.61 20.64
C THR A 2 -26.18 30.65 20.58
N GLU A 3 -25.91 31.30 21.72
CA GLU A 3 -24.76 32.20 21.91
C GLU A 3 -23.51 31.39 22.29
N ASN A 4 -23.06 30.47 21.44
CA ASN A 4 -21.88 29.65 21.78
C ASN A 4 -21.04 29.20 20.58
N ILE A 5 -20.99 30.02 19.53
CA ILE A 5 -20.14 29.80 18.37
C ILE A 5 -19.15 30.97 18.28
N LEU A 6 -17.84 30.66 18.32
CA LEU A 6 -16.75 31.64 18.17
C LEU A 6 -16.93 32.47 16.90
N SER A 7 -16.76 33.80 16.99
CA SER A 7 -16.81 34.67 15.80
C SER A 7 -15.48 34.66 15.04
N GLU A 8 -15.49 35.09 13.78
CA GLU A 8 -14.26 35.14 12.96
C GLU A 8 -13.17 36.05 13.56
N ALA A 9 -13.56 37.13 14.23
CA ALA A 9 -12.64 38.05 14.91
C ALA A 9 -11.92 37.36 16.08
N ASP A 10 -12.62 36.48 16.80
CA ASP A 10 -12.06 35.71 17.92
C ASP A 10 -11.02 34.69 17.44
N ILE A 11 -11.25 34.09 16.27
CA ILE A 11 -10.32 33.12 15.65
C ILE A 11 -9.05 33.81 15.13
N ALA A 12 -9.20 35.03 14.58
CA ALA A 12 -8.07 35.81 14.08
C ALA A 12 -7.12 36.27 15.19
N ALA A 13 -7.64 36.45 16.42
CA ALA A 13 -6.87 36.89 17.59
C ALA A 13 -6.07 35.77 18.29
N LEU A 14 -6.29 34.50 17.96
CA LEU A 14 -5.59 33.36 18.58
C LEU A 14 -4.11 33.29 18.19
N SER A 15 -3.24 32.99 19.17
CA SER A 15 -1.82 32.69 18.95
C SER A 15 -1.59 31.29 18.36
N ASP A 16 -0.41 31.04 17.80
CA ASP A 16 -0.02 29.74 17.21
C ASP A 16 -0.05 28.56 18.20
N ALA A 17 0.15 28.82 19.49
CA ALA A 17 0.05 27.81 20.53
C ALA A 17 -1.42 27.45 20.82
N GLN A 18 -2.29 28.46 20.92
CA GLN A 18 -3.72 28.27 21.16
C GLN A 18 -4.41 27.60 19.98
N ARG A 19 -4.00 27.92 18.75
CA ARG A 19 -4.48 27.21 17.55
C ARG A 19 -4.15 25.71 17.59
N ARG A 20 -2.95 25.32 18.00
CA ARG A 20 -2.55 23.90 18.08
C ARG A 20 -3.29 23.11 19.15
N ASP A 21 -3.49 23.71 20.32
CA ASP A 21 -4.30 23.11 21.39
C ASP A 21 -5.75 22.94 20.95
N LEU A 22 -6.32 23.97 20.32
CA LEU A 22 -7.67 23.94 19.78
C LEU A 22 -7.81 22.87 18.68
N ILE A 23 -6.86 22.74 17.75
CA ILE A 23 -6.83 21.68 16.73
C ILE A 23 -6.78 20.29 17.38
N SER A 24 -6.01 20.09 18.46
CA SER A 24 -5.95 18.78 19.13
C SER A 24 -7.29 18.38 19.78
N ARG A 25 -8.08 19.39 20.19
CA ARG A 25 -9.39 19.23 20.84
C ARG A 25 -10.56 19.20 19.85
N LEU A 26 -10.41 19.90 18.73
CA LEU A 26 -11.36 20.01 17.62
C LEU A 26 -11.09 19.05 16.49
N GLN A 27 -9.97 18.31 16.50
CA GLN A 27 -9.96 17.03 15.82
C GLN A 27 -11.28 16.39 16.24
N ARG A 28 -12.24 16.28 15.30
CA ARG A 28 -13.21 15.17 15.34
C ARG A 28 -12.34 13.99 15.78
N PRO A 29 -12.71 13.14 16.72
CA PRO A 29 -11.76 12.20 17.29
C PRO A 29 -11.08 11.39 16.20
N ILE A 30 -9.86 11.78 15.77
CA ILE A 30 -9.11 11.51 14.53
C ILE A 30 -9.72 12.01 13.17
N ALA A 31 -10.79 12.81 13.05
CA ALA A 31 -11.87 12.35 12.24
C ALA A 31 -12.78 13.24 11.34
N GLU A 32 -12.38 14.48 11.11
CA GLU A 32 -12.95 15.35 10.06
C GLU A 32 -12.00 15.38 8.83
N VAL A 33 -11.12 14.39 8.69
CA VAL A 33 -9.69 14.65 8.46
C VAL A 33 -9.22 15.01 7.04
N TYR A 34 -10.03 15.16 6.00
CA TYR A 34 -9.44 15.54 4.69
C TYR A 34 -10.12 16.74 4.05
N PRO A 35 -9.45 17.93 4.01
CA PRO A 35 -10.10 19.17 3.60
C PRO A 35 -9.39 19.91 2.44
N GLN A 36 -9.00 19.23 1.34
CA GLN A 36 -8.70 19.92 0.07
C GLN A 36 -8.83 18.98 -1.16
N PRO A 37 -10.03 18.87 -1.76
CA PRO A 37 -10.35 17.81 -2.72
C PRO A 37 -9.80 18.03 -4.15
N SER A 38 -9.81 19.25 -4.68
CA SER A 38 -9.68 19.47 -6.13
C SER A 38 -8.29 19.21 -6.72
N ALA A 39 -7.21 19.66 -6.06
CA ALA A 39 -5.84 19.46 -6.53
C ALA A 39 -5.41 17.99 -6.43
N LEU A 40 -5.76 17.37 -5.31
CA LEU A 40 -5.52 15.95 -5.10
C LEU A 40 -6.36 15.13 -6.10
N GLU A 41 -7.57 15.57 -6.47
CA GLU A 41 -8.47 14.78 -7.34
C GLU A 41 -7.98 14.82 -8.77
N ARG A 42 -7.43 15.97 -9.18
CA ARG A 42 -6.70 16.09 -10.44
C ARG A 42 -5.46 15.19 -10.47
N ILE A 43 -4.63 15.21 -9.42
CA ILE A 43 -3.44 14.34 -9.32
C ILE A 43 -3.82 12.87 -9.34
N ARG A 44 -4.86 12.50 -8.59
CA ARG A 44 -5.42 11.14 -8.56
C ARG A 44 -5.93 10.74 -9.94
N ARG A 45 -6.70 11.59 -10.62
CA ARG A 45 -7.25 11.29 -11.95
C ARG A 45 -6.14 11.10 -12.97
N ILE A 46 -5.08 11.92 -12.90
CA ILE A 46 -3.88 11.76 -13.72
C ILE A 46 -3.17 10.45 -13.39
N ARG A 47 -2.93 10.14 -12.12
CA ARG A 47 -2.27 8.89 -11.71
C ARG A 47 -3.06 7.65 -12.12
N VAL A 48 -4.37 7.66 -11.90
CA VAL A 48 -5.27 6.56 -12.31
C VAL A 48 -5.29 6.43 -13.82
N GLY A 49 -5.39 7.55 -14.56
CA GLY A 49 -5.31 7.54 -16.02
C GLY A 49 -3.98 6.98 -16.53
N LEU A 50 -2.85 7.44 -15.98
CA LEU A 50 -1.52 6.95 -16.33
C LEU A 50 -1.38 5.45 -16.03
N MET A 51 -1.83 4.98 -14.87
CA MET A 51 -1.75 3.55 -14.51
C MET A 51 -2.69 2.71 -15.38
N ALA A 52 -3.92 3.18 -15.65
CA ALA A 52 -4.86 2.46 -16.50
C ALA A 52 -4.37 2.38 -17.95
N THR A 53 -3.96 3.51 -18.53
CA THR A 53 -3.39 3.57 -19.88
C THR A 53 -2.11 2.77 -19.98
N GLY A 54 -1.21 2.89 -18.99
CA GLY A 54 0.01 2.10 -18.91
C GLY A 54 -0.26 0.60 -18.86
N SER A 55 -1.21 0.15 -18.04
CA SER A 55 -1.62 -1.26 -17.97
C SER A 55 -2.19 -1.76 -19.31
N VAL A 56 -3.06 -0.97 -19.96
CA VAL A 56 -3.63 -1.35 -21.27
C VAL A 56 -2.55 -1.38 -22.35
N ALA A 57 -1.64 -0.40 -22.37
CA ALA A 57 -0.53 -0.35 -23.32
C ALA A 57 0.49 -1.47 -23.12
N LEU A 58 0.68 -1.91 -21.87
CA LEU A 58 1.56 -3.04 -21.55
C LEU A 58 1.00 -4.37 -22.06
N ILE A 59 -0.32 -4.54 -22.21
CA ILE A 59 -0.90 -5.80 -22.71
C ILE A 59 -0.39 -6.14 -24.12
N PRO A 60 -0.52 -5.28 -25.15
CA PRO A 60 0.07 -5.55 -26.47
C PRO A 60 1.58 -5.76 -26.42
N TRP A 61 2.30 -5.04 -25.55
CA TRP A 61 3.74 -5.21 -25.39
C TRP A 61 4.11 -6.59 -24.84
N ILE A 62 3.40 -7.06 -23.81
CA ILE A 62 3.56 -8.41 -23.25
C ILE A 62 3.27 -9.46 -24.33
N VAL A 63 2.21 -9.27 -25.12
CA VAL A 63 1.87 -10.18 -26.24
C VAL A 63 2.99 -10.19 -27.29
N TYR A 64 3.49 -9.02 -27.69
CA TYR A 64 4.61 -8.93 -28.62
C TYR A 64 5.85 -9.63 -28.08
N LEU A 65 6.23 -9.39 -26.81
CA LEU A 65 7.34 -10.05 -26.16
C LEU A 65 7.15 -11.57 -26.10
N ALA A 66 5.94 -12.04 -25.80
CA ALA A 66 5.64 -13.48 -25.76
C ALA A 66 5.86 -14.20 -27.10
N PHE A 67 5.75 -13.50 -28.24
CA PHE A 67 6.00 -14.07 -29.57
C PHE A 67 7.41 -13.82 -30.12
N THR A 68 8.15 -12.88 -29.55
CA THR A 68 9.44 -12.42 -30.10
C THR A 68 10.64 -12.77 -29.23
N LEU A 69 10.43 -13.06 -27.95
CA LEU A 69 11.50 -13.51 -27.07
C LEU A 69 11.94 -14.94 -27.44
N PRO A 70 13.25 -15.20 -27.49
CA PRO A 70 13.77 -16.56 -27.65
C PRO A 70 13.35 -17.44 -26.47
N ASP A 71 12.99 -18.69 -26.76
CA ASP A 71 12.64 -19.69 -25.72
C ASP A 71 13.80 -19.99 -24.75
N ILE A 72 15.03 -19.69 -25.16
CA ILE A 72 16.24 -19.91 -24.35
C ILE A 72 17.02 -18.61 -24.26
N TYR A 73 16.86 -17.91 -23.14
CA TYR A 73 17.65 -16.74 -22.79
C TYR A 73 18.43 -17.00 -21.49
N MET A 74 19.76 -17.10 -21.58
CA MET A 74 20.61 -17.18 -20.39
C MET A 74 20.83 -15.77 -19.83
N ALA A 75 20.20 -15.49 -18.69
CA ALA A 75 20.42 -14.25 -17.96
C ALA A 75 21.85 -14.22 -17.40
N HIS A 76 22.65 -13.25 -17.85
CA HIS A 76 24.08 -13.13 -17.49
C HIS A 76 24.35 -13.13 -15.98
N ASN A 77 23.44 -12.57 -15.17
CA ASN A 77 23.60 -12.41 -13.72
C ASN A 77 22.53 -13.17 -12.90
N TRP A 78 22.09 -14.33 -13.38
CA TRP A 78 20.99 -15.10 -12.78
C TRP A 78 21.07 -15.22 -11.25
N THR A 79 22.18 -15.74 -10.72
CA THR A 79 22.37 -15.91 -9.26
C THR A 79 22.34 -14.59 -8.51
N ALA A 80 22.96 -13.54 -9.05
CA ALA A 80 22.99 -12.24 -8.39
C ALA A 80 21.61 -11.58 -8.34
N THR A 81 20.77 -11.79 -9.36
CA THR A 81 19.38 -11.32 -9.39
C THR A 81 18.56 -11.95 -8.26
N TRP A 82 18.65 -13.27 -8.08
CA TRP A 82 17.95 -13.98 -7.01
C TRP A 82 18.42 -13.57 -5.62
N VAL A 83 19.75 -13.58 -5.39
CA VAL A 83 20.32 -13.15 -4.10
C VAL A 83 19.94 -11.70 -3.79
N GLY A 84 19.93 -10.83 -4.79
CA GLY A 84 19.51 -9.44 -4.64
C GLY A 84 18.04 -9.29 -4.28
N PHE A 85 17.16 -10.06 -4.92
CA PHE A 85 15.74 -10.07 -4.62
C PHE A 85 15.46 -10.59 -3.19
N ASP A 86 16.06 -11.73 -2.81
CA ASP A 86 15.90 -12.31 -1.48
C ASP A 86 16.44 -11.39 -0.39
N SER A 87 17.59 -10.75 -0.64
CA SER A 87 18.16 -9.75 0.28
C SER A 87 17.20 -8.59 0.50
N LEU A 88 16.55 -8.10 -0.58
CA LEU A 88 15.55 -7.05 -0.49
C LEU A 88 14.33 -7.51 0.31
N LEU A 89 13.83 -8.72 0.05
CA LEU A 89 12.71 -9.33 0.78
C LEU A 89 13.02 -9.44 2.28
N VAL A 90 14.19 -9.96 2.65
CA VAL A 90 14.65 -10.08 4.04
C VAL A 90 14.73 -8.72 4.72
N VAL A 91 15.26 -7.69 4.05
CA VAL A 91 15.32 -6.33 4.58
C VAL A 91 13.92 -5.79 4.88
N PHE A 92 12.95 -5.98 3.99
CA PHE A 92 11.56 -5.55 4.22
C PHE A 92 10.86 -6.36 5.31
N MET A 93 11.12 -7.67 5.40
CA MET A 93 10.63 -8.51 6.50
C MET A 93 11.18 -8.04 7.85
N ALA A 94 12.49 -7.79 7.94
CA ALA A 94 13.14 -7.29 9.15
C ALA A 94 12.60 -5.91 9.53
N ALA A 95 12.48 -4.99 8.56
CA ALA A 95 11.88 -3.67 8.79
C ALA A 95 10.45 -3.78 9.29
N THR A 96 9.64 -4.68 8.72
CA THR A 96 8.26 -4.95 9.16
C THR A 96 8.23 -5.47 10.60
N ALA A 97 9.11 -6.40 10.96
CA ALA A 97 9.19 -6.93 12.32
C ALA A 97 9.60 -5.83 13.34
N VAL A 98 10.64 -5.05 13.04
CA VAL A 98 11.14 -3.98 13.89
C VAL A 98 10.11 -2.85 14.04
N LEU A 99 9.51 -2.38 12.95
CA LEU A 99 8.49 -1.33 12.99
C LEU A 99 7.21 -1.80 13.67
N GLY A 100 6.89 -3.10 13.56
CA GLY A 100 5.81 -3.74 14.29
C GLY A 100 6.05 -3.73 15.79
N PHE A 101 7.26 -4.12 16.22
CA PHE A 101 7.67 -4.07 17.61
C PHE A 101 7.65 -2.65 18.18
N LEU A 102 8.14 -1.67 17.40
CA LEU A 102 8.17 -0.25 17.77
C LEU A 102 6.82 0.46 17.62
N ARG A 103 5.77 -0.22 17.15
CA ARG A 103 4.42 0.31 16.90
C ARG A 103 4.41 1.59 16.04
N ARG A 104 5.25 1.65 15.01
CA ARG A 104 5.37 2.81 14.10
C ARG A 104 4.40 2.69 12.93
N GLN A 105 3.80 3.80 12.49
CA GLN A 105 2.85 3.81 11.36
C GLN A 105 3.49 3.40 10.02
N VAL A 106 4.81 3.59 9.87
CA VAL A 106 5.57 3.19 8.66
C VAL A 106 5.50 1.68 8.42
N LEU A 107 5.17 0.89 9.44
CA LEU A 107 4.87 -0.55 9.33
C LEU A 107 3.91 -0.87 8.18
N ILE A 108 2.91 -0.02 7.93
CA ILE A 108 1.89 -0.24 6.91
C ILE A 108 2.56 -0.38 5.52
N LEU A 109 3.53 0.49 5.24
CA LEU A 109 4.25 0.49 3.96
C LEU A 109 5.12 -0.76 3.84
N THR A 110 5.92 -1.06 4.87
CA THR A 110 6.84 -2.20 4.83
C THR A 110 6.10 -3.54 4.80
N ALA A 111 4.99 -3.68 5.54
CA ALA A 111 4.16 -4.88 5.53
C ALA A 111 3.50 -5.11 4.17
N PHE A 112 2.92 -4.06 3.57
CA PHE A 112 2.33 -4.15 2.24
C PHE A 112 3.38 -4.52 1.19
N THR A 113 4.54 -3.86 1.19
CA THR A 113 5.65 -4.17 0.28
C THR A 113 6.15 -5.60 0.46
N THR A 114 6.33 -6.06 1.70
CA THR A 114 6.74 -7.44 2.00
C THR A 114 5.74 -8.44 1.41
N GLY A 115 4.43 -8.20 1.57
CA GLY A 115 3.42 -9.08 0.99
C GLY A 115 3.44 -9.11 -0.53
N VAL A 116 3.66 -7.98 -1.20
CA VAL A 116 3.81 -7.95 -2.66
C VAL A 116 5.06 -8.71 -3.11
N LEU A 117 6.19 -8.52 -2.41
CA LEU A 117 7.43 -9.25 -2.72
C LEU A 117 7.24 -10.76 -2.57
N LEU A 118 6.52 -11.24 -1.54
CA LEU A 118 6.19 -12.67 -1.39
C LEU A 118 5.29 -13.21 -2.51
N ILE A 119 4.41 -12.40 -3.09
CA ILE A 119 3.61 -12.82 -4.26
C ILE A 119 4.52 -12.91 -5.50
N CYS A 120 5.43 -11.95 -5.68
CA CYS A 120 6.41 -11.99 -6.75
C CYS A 120 7.33 -13.21 -6.63
N ASP A 121 7.81 -13.50 -5.41
CA ASP A 121 8.62 -14.67 -5.06
C ASP A 121 7.94 -15.97 -5.48
N ALA A 122 6.71 -16.19 -5.00
CA ALA A 122 5.90 -17.35 -5.36
C ALA A 122 5.69 -17.50 -6.88
N TRP A 123 5.44 -16.38 -7.57
CA TRP A 123 5.31 -16.37 -9.02
C TRP A 123 6.63 -16.75 -9.72
N PHE A 124 7.75 -16.18 -9.29
CA PHE A 124 9.06 -16.47 -9.87
C PHE A 124 9.47 -17.92 -9.64
N ASP A 125 9.28 -18.46 -8.44
CA ASP A 125 9.58 -19.84 -8.11
C ASP A 125 8.81 -20.82 -9.00
N ILE A 126 7.51 -20.59 -9.19
CA ILE A 126 6.69 -21.43 -10.08
C ILE A 126 7.15 -21.33 -11.54
N MET A 127 7.50 -20.13 -12.00
CA MET A 127 7.90 -19.90 -13.40
C MET A 127 9.30 -20.44 -13.73
N THR A 128 10.14 -20.65 -12.72
CA THR A 128 11.54 -21.04 -12.89
C THR A 128 11.83 -22.44 -12.39
N ALA A 129 10.85 -23.08 -11.74
CA ALA A 129 10.92 -24.47 -11.30
C ALA A 129 11.10 -25.43 -12.48
N GLY A 130 12.06 -26.34 -12.33
CA GLY A 130 12.20 -27.50 -13.20
C GLY A 130 11.05 -28.50 -13.02
N PRO A 131 10.91 -29.50 -13.92
CA PRO A 131 9.83 -30.49 -13.87
C PRO A 131 9.72 -31.23 -12.52
N ASN A 132 10.84 -31.45 -11.85
CA ASN A 132 10.90 -32.16 -10.57
C ASN A 132 10.65 -31.24 -9.35
N ASP A 133 10.90 -29.93 -9.50
CA ASP A 133 10.81 -28.95 -8.41
C ASP A 133 9.47 -28.20 -8.41
N MET A 134 8.69 -28.33 -9.50
CA MET A 134 7.38 -27.70 -9.68
C MET A 134 6.42 -28.00 -8.51
N TRP A 135 6.41 -29.24 -8.00
CA TRP A 135 5.56 -29.59 -6.87
C TRP A 135 5.97 -28.84 -5.59
N LEU A 136 7.27 -28.74 -5.33
CA LEU A 136 7.79 -28.02 -4.17
C LEU A 136 7.50 -26.52 -4.28
N ALA A 137 7.70 -25.93 -5.46
CA ALA A 137 7.37 -24.53 -5.73
C ALA A 137 5.87 -24.24 -5.51
N LEU A 138 4.98 -25.12 -5.97
CA LEU A 138 3.54 -24.97 -5.75
C LEU A 138 3.15 -25.07 -4.27
N VAL A 139 3.72 -26.03 -3.53
CA VAL A 139 3.42 -26.22 -2.10
C VAL A 139 3.92 -25.03 -1.28
N THR A 140 5.16 -24.58 -1.51
CA THR A 140 5.74 -23.43 -0.80
C THR A 140 5.00 -22.14 -1.14
N ALA A 141 4.60 -21.94 -2.40
CA ALA A 141 3.76 -20.82 -2.80
C ALA A 141 2.39 -20.83 -2.10
N LEU A 142 1.66 -21.95 -2.17
CA LEU A 142 0.27 -22.02 -1.72
C LEU A 142 0.14 -22.03 -0.19
N PHE A 143 1.08 -22.66 0.52
CA PHE A 143 1.01 -22.84 1.97
C PHE A 143 1.98 -21.95 2.75
N GLY A 144 2.96 -21.33 2.10
CA GLY A 144 3.93 -20.43 2.73
C GLY A 144 3.77 -18.99 2.29
N ALA A 145 4.20 -18.69 1.06
CA ALA A 145 4.35 -17.33 0.56
C ALA A 145 2.99 -16.60 0.42
N LEU A 146 2.00 -17.20 -0.24
CA LEU A 146 0.70 -16.56 -0.45
C LEU A 146 -0.08 -16.34 0.86
N PRO A 147 -0.17 -17.30 1.79
CA PRO A 147 -0.80 -17.06 3.10
C PRO A 147 -0.11 -15.94 3.88
N LEU A 148 1.23 -15.91 3.92
CA LEU A 148 1.94 -14.85 4.61
C LEU A 148 1.73 -13.48 3.95
N ALA A 149 1.75 -13.43 2.61
CA ALA A 149 1.47 -12.23 1.84
C ALA A 149 0.06 -11.68 2.14
N THR A 150 -0.94 -12.56 2.14
CA THR A 150 -2.32 -12.15 2.45
C THR A 150 -2.46 -11.62 3.86
N LEU A 151 -1.81 -12.24 4.86
CA LEU A 151 -1.80 -11.76 6.25
C LEU A 151 -1.17 -10.37 6.36
N LEU A 152 -0.02 -10.13 5.71
CA LEU A 152 0.68 -8.85 5.76
C LEU A 152 -0.09 -7.73 5.07
N ILE A 153 -0.61 -8.01 3.87
CA ILE A 153 -1.42 -7.04 3.10
C ILE A 153 -2.73 -6.74 3.84
N ALA A 154 -3.46 -7.78 4.26
CA ALA A 154 -4.71 -7.59 4.99
C ALA A 154 -4.48 -6.87 6.33
N GLY A 155 -3.38 -7.17 7.03
CA GLY A 155 -2.96 -6.47 8.24
C GLY A 155 -2.71 -4.99 7.98
N ALA A 156 -1.92 -4.65 6.95
CA ALA A 156 -1.64 -3.27 6.57
C ALA A 156 -2.93 -2.51 6.22
N LEU A 157 -3.79 -3.09 5.38
CA LEU A 157 -5.08 -2.49 5.01
C LEU A 157 -6.02 -2.34 6.20
N ARG A 158 -6.01 -3.31 7.14
CA ARG A 158 -6.79 -3.23 8.37
C ARG A 158 -6.31 -2.09 9.27
N ILE A 159 -5.00 -1.87 9.40
CA ILE A 159 -4.45 -0.73 10.15
C ILE A 159 -4.86 0.58 9.50
N ILE A 160 -4.76 0.70 8.17
CA ILE A 160 -5.24 1.90 7.44
C ILE A 160 -6.71 2.15 7.74
N ARG A 161 -7.55 1.11 7.66
CA ARG A 161 -8.99 1.23 7.93
C ARG A 161 -9.27 1.62 9.38
N LEU A 162 -8.55 1.03 10.34
CA LEU A 162 -8.68 1.39 11.76
C LEU A 162 -8.27 2.84 12.01
N MET A 163 -7.18 3.29 11.39
CA MET A 163 -6.77 4.69 11.44
C MET A 163 -7.81 5.59 10.80
N ALA A 164 -8.28 5.27 9.59
CA ALA A 164 -9.20 6.10 8.82
C ALA A 164 -10.64 6.14 9.39
N THR A 165 -11.10 5.07 10.05
CA THR A 165 -12.37 5.05 10.82
C THR A 165 -12.22 5.76 12.15
N ARG A 166 -11.10 5.52 12.85
CA ARG A 166 -10.73 6.42 13.95
C ARG A 166 -10.65 7.82 13.37
N LEU A 167 -10.43 8.03 12.06
CA LEU A 167 -10.36 9.32 11.35
C LEU A 167 -11.65 9.80 10.68
N TRP A 168 -12.87 9.29 11.03
CA TRP A 168 -14.21 9.68 10.48
C TRP A 168 -14.16 10.12 9.00
N LEU A 169 -13.20 9.53 8.28
CA LEU A 169 -13.02 9.59 6.86
C LEU A 169 -13.92 8.54 6.25
N LEU A 170 -14.16 7.47 7.02
CA LEU A 170 -14.82 6.24 6.62
C LEU A 170 -15.82 5.79 7.68
N ASP A 171 -17.05 5.51 7.25
CA ASP A 171 -18.03 4.82 8.09
C ASP A 171 -17.66 3.34 8.27
N PRO A 172 -17.83 2.76 9.47
CA PRO A 172 -17.58 1.34 9.71
C PRO A 172 -18.38 0.47 8.72
N GLY A 173 -17.69 -0.34 7.92
CA GLY A 173 -18.34 -1.20 6.92
C GLY A 173 -18.23 -0.71 5.48
N THR A 174 -17.81 0.54 5.22
CA THR A 174 -17.51 0.97 3.84
C THR A 174 -16.36 0.15 3.27
N PRO A 175 -16.53 -0.48 2.09
CA PRO A 175 -15.46 -1.21 1.44
C PRO A 175 -14.42 -0.23 0.87
N LEU A 176 -13.13 -0.56 1.00
CA LEU A 176 -12.00 0.31 0.65
C LEU A 176 -12.07 0.85 -0.80
N TRP A 177 -12.64 0.08 -1.73
CA TRP A 177 -12.78 0.46 -3.14
C TRP A 177 -13.95 1.41 -3.43
N ARG A 178 -14.88 1.62 -2.50
CA ARG A 178 -15.96 2.63 -2.62
C ARG A 178 -15.57 3.97 -2.02
N LEU A 179 -14.37 4.07 -1.46
CA LEU A 179 -13.92 5.28 -0.82
C LEU A 179 -13.47 6.27 -1.87
N PRO A 180 -14.07 7.47 -1.91
CA PRO A 180 -13.51 8.52 -2.71
C PRO A 180 -12.16 8.83 -2.06
N LEU A 181 -11.08 8.63 -2.84
CA LEU A 181 -9.70 8.87 -2.40
C LEU A 181 -9.51 10.31 -1.87
N LEU A 182 -10.46 11.22 -2.16
CA LEU A 182 -10.54 12.63 -1.75
C LEU A 182 -12.01 13.06 -1.66
N PRO A 183 -12.35 14.09 -0.85
CA PRO A 183 -13.72 14.56 -0.68
C PRO A 183 -14.44 14.89 -1.98
#